data_AF-A0A088B6B7-F1
#
_entry.id   AF-A0A088B6B7-F1
#
_cell.length_a   1.000
_cell.length_b   1.000
_cell.length_c   1.000
_cell.angle_alpha   90.00
_cell.angle_beta   90.00
_cell.angle_gamma   90.00
#
_symmetry.space_group_name_H-M   'P 1'
#
loop_
_entity.id
_entity.type
_entity.pdbx_description
1 polymer ?
#
loop_
_entity_poly.entity_id
_entity_poly.type
_entity_poly.pdbx_seq_one_letter_code
_entity_poly.pdbx_strand_id
1 'polypeptide(L)'
;TKKEVNCQSKDLKSVPSGIPADTKSLDLKYNAFTQLPSNAFQGLTKLTFLNLEYNQLQALAADVFHPLTELKTLGFTNNRLSSLPLGVFDRLGKLQTITLYSNQFDCSNCTILYLSDWIGQNANKVKRAAGSDYINDPDGVTCSDGKVV
;
A
#
# COMPACT_ATOMS: atom_id res chain seq x y z
N THR A 1 -18.00 -17.53 7.20
CA THR A 1 -17.49 -16.16 7.03
C THR A 1 -15.99 -16.23 6.78
N LYS A 2 -15.56 -16.04 5.54
CA LYS A 2 -14.13 -16.05 5.20
C LYS A 2 -13.56 -14.69 5.60
N LYS A 3 -12.97 -14.62 6.79
CA LYS A 3 -12.26 -13.42 7.27
C LYS A 3 -11.00 -13.13 6.44
N GLU A 4 -10.56 -14.11 5.64
CA GLU A 4 -9.38 -14.04 4.81
C GLU A 4 -9.73 -14.40 3.36
N VAL A 5 -9.30 -13.56 2.43
CA VAL A 5 -9.46 -13.73 0.99
C VAL A 5 -8.07 -13.71 0.37
N ASN A 6 -7.66 -14.85 -0.17
CA ASN A 6 -6.38 -15.02 -0.85
C ASN A 6 -6.61 -15.04 -2.37
N CYS A 7 -6.07 -14.02 -3.03
CA CYS A 7 -6.12 -13.81 -4.47
C CYS A 7 -4.70 -13.72 -5.07
N GLN A 8 -3.70 -14.31 -4.41
CA GLN A 8 -2.30 -14.26 -4.84
C GLN A 8 -2.07 -15.05 -6.13
N SER A 9 -1.18 -14.56 -7.01
CA SER A 9 -0.72 -15.31 -8.19
C SER A 9 -1.85 -15.81 -9.08
N LYS A 10 -2.84 -14.94 -9.33
CA LYS A 10 -4.04 -15.25 -10.14
C LYS A 10 -4.08 -14.47 -11.46
N ASP A 11 -2.98 -13.84 -11.85
CA ASP A 11 -2.87 -12.98 -13.04
C ASP A 11 -3.96 -11.90 -13.12
N LEU A 12 -4.43 -11.44 -11.96
CA LEU A 12 -5.52 -10.48 -11.89
C LEU A 12 -5.05 -9.12 -12.40
N LYS A 13 -5.93 -8.47 -13.15
CA LYS A 13 -5.74 -7.09 -13.65
C LYS A 13 -6.54 -6.05 -12.89
N SER A 14 -7.49 -6.49 -12.07
CA SER A 14 -8.33 -5.66 -11.21
C SER A 14 -8.73 -6.39 -9.93
N VAL A 15 -9.10 -5.64 -8.90
CA VAL A 15 -9.67 -6.21 -7.67
C VAL A 15 -11.01 -6.89 -7.98
N PRO A 16 -11.23 -8.15 -7.56
CA PRO A 16 -12.50 -8.84 -7.77
C PRO A 16 -13.68 -8.14 -7.05
N SER A 17 -14.83 -8.00 -7.71
CA SER A 17 -16.02 -7.34 -7.15
C SER A 17 -16.78 -8.16 -6.09
N GLY A 18 -16.54 -9.47 -6.01
CA GLY A 18 -17.25 -10.39 -5.11
C GLY A 18 -16.60 -10.58 -3.73
N ILE A 19 -15.72 -9.69 -3.30
CA ILE A 19 -15.05 -9.80 -2.00
C ILE A 19 -16.08 -9.57 -0.88
N PRO A 20 -16.25 -10.50 0.09
CA PRO A 20 -17.18 -10.32 1.19
C PRO A 20 -16.89 -9.07 2.02
N ALA A 21 -17.92 -8.30 2.37
CA ALA A 21 -17.76 -7.06 3.13
C ALA A 21 -17.19 -7.26 4.56
N ASP A 22 -17.28 -8.47 5.10
CA ASP A 22 -16.72 -8.86 6.42
C ASP A 22 -15.25 -9.35 6.33
N THR A 23 -14.62 -9.27 5.16
CA THR A 23 -13.21 -9.63 4.95
C THR A 23 -12.30 -8.76 5.84
N LYS A 24 -11.38 -9.42 6.55
CA LYS A 24 -10.37 -8.78 7.43
C LYS A 24 -8.96 -8.82 6.87
N SER A 25 -8.67 -9.81 6.02
CA SER A 25 -7.37 -9.98 5.36
C SER A 25 -7.60 -10.21 3.88
N LEU A 26 -7.00 -9.35 3.04
CA LEU A 26 -7.08 -9.44 1.59
C LEU A 26 -5.66 -9.47 1.04
N ASP A 27 -5.31 -10.60 0.43
CA ASP A 27 -4.00 -10.78 -0.19
C ASP A 27 -4.13 -10.80 -1.71
N LEU A 28 -3.61 -9.75 -2.35
CA LEU A 28 -3.62 -9.53 -3.80
C LEU A 28 -2.19 -9.49 -4.37
N LYS A 29 -1.20 -10.01 -3.64
CA LYS A 29 0.19 -9.97 -4.06
C LYS A 29 0.45 -10.83 -5.29
N TYR A 30 1.53 -10.55 -6.03
CA TYR A 30 1.89 -11.29 -7.26
C TYR A 30 0.75 -11.32 -8.29
N ASN A 31 0.19 -10.16 -8.62
CA ASN A 31 -0.77 -10.00 -9.71
C ASN A 31 -0.25 -8.98 -10.73
N ALA A 32 -1.10 -8.59 -11.67
CA ALA A 32 -0.75 -7.68 -12.77
C ALA A 32 -1.48 -6.34 -12.67
N PHE A 33 -1.72 -5.84 -11.46
CA PHE A 33 -2.40 -4.54 -11.28
C PHE A 33 -1.48 -3.40 -11.71
N THR A 34 -1.93 -2.62 -12.70
CA THR A 34 -1.25 -1.40 -13.14
C THR A 34 -1.87 -0.14 -12.53
N GLN A 35 -3.13 -0.23 -12.13
CA GLN A 35 -3.93 0.84 -11.53
C GLN A 35 -4.96 0.23 -10.58
N LEU A 36 -5.43 1.05 -9.65
CA LEU A 36 -6.59 0.76 -8.79
C LEU A 36 -7.61 1.87 -8.99
N PRO A 37 -8.85 1.56 -9.41
CA PRO A 37 -9.90 2.58 -9.42
C PRO A 37 -10.15 3.09 -7.98
N SER A 38 -10.63 4.33 -7.82
CA SER A 38 -10.87 4.95 -6.51
C SER A 38 -11.77 4.10 -5.60
N ASN A 39 -12.70 3.36 -6.18
CA ASN A 39 -13.64 2.48 -5.49
C ASN A 39 -13.14 1.02 -5.35
N ALA A 40 -11.87 0.71 -5.64
CA ALA A 40 -11.34 -0.66 -5.65
C ALA A 40 -11.60 -1.43 -4.33
N PHE A 41 -11.61 -0.73 -3.20
CA PHE A 41 -11.84 -1.32 -1.88
C PHE A 41 -13.11 -0.79 -1.19
N GLN A 42 -14.04 -0.23 -1.97
CA GLN A 42 -15.30 0.27 -1.45
C GLN A 42 -16.07 -0.84 -0.73
N GLY A 43 -16.56 -0.55 0.48
CA GLY A 43 -17.32 -1.50 1.30
C GLY A 43 -16.48 -2.44 2.16
N LEU A 44 -15.16 -2.54 1.95
CA LEU A 44 -14.25 -3.39 2.75
C LEU A 44 -13.83 -2.72 4.08
N THR A 45 -14.81 -2.16 4.80
CA THR A 45 -14.60 -1.34 6.01
C THR A 45 -14.07 -2.13 7.21
N LYS A 46 -14.07 -3.48 7.15
CA LYS A 46 -13.55 -4.36 8.19
C LYS A 46 -12.12 -4.84 7.93
N LEU A 47 -11.51 -4.40 6.82
CA LEU A 47 -10.19 -4.84 6.42
C LEU A 47 -9.12 -4.34 7.39
N THR A 48 -8.27 -5.25 7.85
CA THR A 48 -7.15 -4.99 8.76
C THR A 48 -5.79 -5.25 8.11
N PHE A 49 -5.76 -6.07 7.05
CA PHE A 49 -4.57 -6.41 6.28
C PHE A 49 -4.89 -6.32 4.78
N LEU A 50 -4.08 -5.56 4.05
CA LEU A 50 -4.12 -5.46 2.59
C LEU A 50 -2.71 -5.64 2.03
N ASN A 51 -2.54 -6.64 1.16
CA ASN A 51 -1.28 -6.89 0.49
C ASN A 51 -1.42 -6.70 -1.03
N LEU A 52 -0.74 -5.70 -1.56
CA LEU A 52 -0.62 -5.33 -2.98
C LEU A 52 0.82 -5.46 -3.47
N GLU A 53 1.70 -6.10 -2.70
CA GLU A 53 3.11 -6.26 -3.05
C GLU A 53 3.28 -7.02 -4.37
N TYR A 54 4.37 -6.74 -5.09
CA TYR A 54 4.68 -7.40 -6.36
C TYR A 54 3.54 -7.29 -7.38
N ASN A 55 3.08 -6.07 -7.59
CA ASN A 55 2.19 -5.70 -8.70
C ASN A 55 2.95 -4.73 -9.61
N GLN A 56 2.23 -3.97 -10.44
CA GLN A 56 2.80 -3.04 -11.42
C GLN A 56 2.17 -1.66 -11.28
N LEU A 57 1.71 -1.30 -10.09
CA LEU A 57 0.98 -0.05 -9.83
C LEU A 57 1.85 1.15 -10.17
N GLN A 58 1.35 2.03 -11.04
CA GLN A 58 2.09 3.22 -11.51
C GLN A 58 1.62 4.50 -10.81
N ALA A 59 0.36 4.52 -10.39
CA ALA A 59 -0.24 5.62 -9.64
C ALA A 59 -1.34 5.08 -8.73
N LEU A 60 -1.70 5.89 -7.73
CA LEU A 60 -2.85 5.66 -6.85
C LEU A 60 -3.83 6.82 -6.98
N ALA A 61 -5.13 6.53 -6.86
CA ALA A 61 -6.11 7.58 -6.62
C ALA A 61 -5.97 8.09 -5.18
N ALA A 62 -6.18 9.39 -4.95
CA ALA A 62 -6.03 10.01 -3.63
C ALA A 62 -6.91 9.37 -2.54
N ASP A 63 -8.05 8.81 -2.94
CA ASP A 63 -9.07 8.27 -2.06
C ASP A 63 -9.13 6.74 -2.01
N VAL A 64 -8.23 6.04 -2.70
CA VAL A 64 -8.30 4.58 -2.88
C VAL A 64 -8.35 3.82 -1.55
N PHE A 65 -7.71 4.33 -0.50
CA PHE A 65 -7.68 3.71 0.83
C PHE A 65 -8.64 4.34 1.85
N HIS A 66 -9.40 5.37 1.47
CA HIS A 66 -10.33 6.05 2.39
C HIS A 66 -11.35 5.14 3.09
N PRO A 67 -11.91 4.09 2.45
CA PRO A 67 -12.83 3.18 3.12
C PRO A 67 -12.20 2.32 4.22
N LEU A 68 -10.87 2.21 4.27
CA LEU A 68 -10.12 1.22 5.05
C LEU A 68 -9.74 1.73 6.46
N THR A 69 -10.71 2.27 7.20
CA THR A 69 -10.46 2.92 8.51
C THR A 69 -9.97 1.96 9.60
N GLU A 70 -10.13 0.65 9.41
CA GLU A 70 -9.65 -0.41 10.30
C GLU A 70 -8.28 -0.99 9.91
N LEU A 71 -7.67 -0.51 8.83
CA LEU A 71 -6.44 -1.08 8.28
C LEU A 71 -5.27 -0.91 9.24
N LYS A 72 -4.55 -2.00 9.49
CA LYS A 72 -3.36 -2.05 10.34
C LYS A 72 -2.10 -2.30 9.54
N THR A 73 -2.19 -3.11 8.49
CA THR A 73 -1.06 -3.45 7.62
C THR A 73 -1.42 -3.19 6.16
N LEU A 74 -0.57 -2.42 5.50
CA LEU A 74 -0.65 -2.12 4.07
C LEU A 74 0.70 -2.41 3.41
N GLY A 75 0.74 -3.35 2.48
CA GLY A 75 1.95 -3.63 1.70
C GLY A 75 1.76 -3.29 0.23
N PHE A 76 2.66 -2.51 -0.35
CA PHE A 76 2.75 -2.28 -1.80
C PHE A 76 4.21 -2.14 -2.26
N THR A 77 5.12 -2.78 -1.53
CA THR A 77 6.51 -3.02 -1.94
C THR A 77 6.58 -3.70 -3.32
N ASN A 78 7.63 -3.41 -4.10
CA ASN A 78 7.79 -3.92 -5.48
C ASN A 78 6.61 -3.55 -6.39
N ASN A 79 6.37 -2.24 -6.54
CA ASN A 79 5.46 -1.67 -7.54
C ASN A 79 6.25 -0.67 -8.41
N ARG A 80 5.56 0.21 -9.15
CA ARG A 80 6.18 1.17 -10.08
C ARG A 80 5.73 2.61 -9.79
N LEU A 81 5.40 2.90 -8.53
CA LEU A 81 4.93 4.22 -8.13
C LEU A 81 6.08 5.23 -8.22
N SER A 82 5.85 6.36 -8.88
CA SER A 82 6.80 7.48 -8.93
C SER A 82 6.48 8.58 -7.92
N SER A 83 5.26 8.60 -7.39
CA SER A 83 4.81 9.55 -6.36
C SER A 83 3.61 8.97 -5.62
N LEU A 84 3.19 9.64 -4.56
CA LEU A 84 1.94 9.36 -3.86
C LEU A 84 1.08 10.61 -3.82
N PRO A 85 -0.24 10.50 -4.05
CA PRO A 85 -1.12 11.65 -3.93
C PRO A 85 -1.19 12.15 -2.48
N LEU A 86 -1.33 13.47 -2.33
CA LEU A 86 -1.47 14.12 -1.04
C LEU A 86 -2.63 13.50 -0.25
N GLY A 87 -2.36 13.15 1.00
CA GLY A 87 -3.38 12.66 1.95
C GLY A 87 -3.85 11.22 1.72
N VAL A 88 -3.21 10.45 0.85
CA VAL A 88 -3.62 9.06 0.53
C VAL A 88 -3.67 8.12 1.74
N PHE A 89 -3.04 8.50 2.86
CA PHE A 89 -3.03 7.75 4.11
C PHE A 89 -3.86 8.39 5.23
N ASP A 90 -4.49 9.55 5.02
CA ASP A 90 -5.11 10.36 6.10
C ASP A 90 -6.23 9.64 6.85
N ARG A 91 -6.94 8.72 6.17
CA ARG A 91 -8.02 7.92 6.78
C ARG A 91 -7.52 6.67 7.49
N LEU A 92 -6.24 6.32 7.38
CA LEU A 92 -5.65 5.10 7.94
C LEU A 92 -5.21 5.30 9.40
N GLY A 93 -6.12 5.78 10.26
CA GLY A 93 -5.82 6.13 11.65
C GLY A 93 -5.36 4.96 12.54
N LYS A 94 -5.57 3.71 12.09
CA LYS A 94 -5.16 2.48 12.79
C LYS A 94 -3.92 1.82 12.18
N LEU A 95 -3.28 2.44 11.20
CA LEU A 95 -2.13 1.87 10.51
C LEU A 95 -0.94 1.69 11.45
N GLN A 96 -0.34 0.51 11.43
CA GLN A 96 0.78 0.09 12.28
C GLN A 96 1.99 -0.36 11.45
N THR A 97 1.76 -0.83 10.24
CA THR A 97 2.80 -1.35 9.35
C THR A 97 2.48 -0.92 7.91
N ILE A 98 3.44 -0.27 7.26
CA ILE A 98 3.42 0.01 5.83
C ILE A 98 4.72 -0.45 5.19
N THR A 99 4.63 -1.15 4.06
CA THR A 99 5.78 -1.55 3.24
C THR A 99 5.63 -0.90 1.86
N LEU A 100 6.64 -0.14 1.44
CA LEU A 100 6.59 0.66 0.20
C LEU A 100 7.93 0.69 -0.56
N TYR A 101 8.84 -0.21 -0.21
CA TYR A 101 10.17 -0.33 -0.80
C TYR A 101 10.09 -0.73 -2.27
N SER A 102 11.19 -0.55 -3.00
CA SER A 102 11.29 -0.99 -4.39
C SER A 102 10.15 -0.45 -5.28
N ASN A 103 9.83 0.84 -5.09
CA ASN A 103 9.08 1.64 -6.03
C ASN A 103 10.06 2.53 -6.83
N GLN A 104 9.56 3.43 -7.66
CA GLN A 104 10.37 4.29 -8.54
C GLN A 104 10.18 5.76 -8.17
N PHE A 105 10.17 6.08 -6.87
CA PHE A 105 9.85 7.43 -6.39
C PHE A 105 10.76 8.49 -7.04
N ASP A 106 10.15 9.53 -7.59
CA ASP A 106 10.83 10.65 -8.23
C ASP A 106 10.97 11.80 -7.23
N CYS A 107 12.18 11.94 -6.70
CA CYS A 107 12.53 12.98 -5.74
C CYS A 107 12.97 14.30 -6.40
N SER A 108 12.86 14.42 -7.73
CA SER A 108 13.18 15.65 -8.45
C SER A 108 12.02 16.65 -8.51
N ASN A 109 10.82 16.26 -8.08
CA ASN A 109 9.62 17.10 -8.11
C ASN A 109 8.93 17.19 -6.73
N CYS A 110 8.06 18.19 -6.56
CA CYS A 110 7.47 18.54 -5.25
C CYS A 110 6.47 17.50 -4.70
N THR A 111 5.99 16.54 -5.50
CA THR A 111 5.03 15.53 -5.01
C THR A 111 5.66 14.63 -3.95
N ILE A 112 6.99 14.52 -3.95
CA ILE A 112 7.72 13.74 -2.95
C ILE A 112 7.59 14.30 -1.54
N LEU A 113 7.37 15.62 -1.39
CA LEU A 113 7.33 16.30 -0.09
C LEU A 113 6.28 15.68 0.85
N TYR A 114 5.14 15.26 0.29
CA TYR A 114 4.14 14.55 1.08
C TYR A 114 4.67 13.23 1.64
N LEU A 115 5.37 12.44 0.81
CA LEU A 115 5.89 11.15 1.24
C LEU A 115 7.03 11.30 2.24
N SER A 116 7.96 12.23 2.01
CA SER A 116 9.07 12.51 2.95
C SER A 116 8.53 12.97 4.30
N ASP A 117 7.59 13.91 4.31
CA ASP A 117 6.97 14.42 5.55
C ASP A 117 6.20 13.32 6.28
N TRP A 118 5.47 12.48 5.53
CA TRP A 118 4.70 11.39 6.11
C TRP A 118 5.63 10.35 6.74
N ILE A 119 6.72 9.97 6.07
CA ILE A 119 7.73 9.04 6.61
C ILE A 119 8.36 9.63 7.87
N GLY A 120 8.77 10.90 7.84
CA GLY A 120 9.35 11.57 9.01
C GLY A 120 8.42 11.56 10.23
N GLN A 121 7.12 11.75 10.03
CA GLN A 121 6.11 11.73 11.10
C GLN A 121 5.68 10.32 11.53
N ASN A 122 5.90 9.30 10.69
CA ASN A 122 5.38 7.95 10.88
C ASN A 122 6.47 6.88 10.77
N ALA A 123 7.73 7.22 11.08
CA ALA A 123 8.89 6.36 10.90
C ALA A 123 8.72 4.98 11.55
N ASN A 124 8.05 4.90 12.70
CA ASN A 124 7.77 3.66 13.42
C ASN A 124 6.79 2.70 12.71
N LYS A 125 6.06 3.19 11.69
CA LYS A 125 5.11 2.42 10.88
C LYS A 125 5.76 1.89 9.60
N VAL A 126 6.83 2.53 9.12
CA VAL A 126 7.54 2.14 7.89
C VAL A 126 8.45 0.97 8.19
N LYS A 127 8.15 -0.19 7.60
CA LYS A 127 8.84 -1.44 7.95
C LYS A 127 9.12 -2.30 6.73
N ARG A 128 10.30 -2.90 6.67
CA ARG A 128 10.61 -3.94 5.68
C ARG A 128 10.21 -5.32 6.20
N ALA A 129 9.84 -6.21 5.29
CA ALA A 129 9.66 -7.63 5.60
C ALA A 129 11.03 -8.30 5.85
N ALA A 130 11.13 -9.09 6.91
CA ALA A 130 12.32 -9.85 7.27
C ALA A 130 11.90 -11.24 7.77
N GLY A 131 11.72 -12.18 6.84
CA GLY A 131 11.18 -13.50 7.17
C GLY A 131 9.73 -13.40 7.64
N SER A 132 9.46 -13.84 8.87
CA SER A 132 8.13 -13.72 9.51
C SER A 132 7.88 -12.37 10.19
N ASP A 133 8.90 -11.50 10.27
CA ASP A 133 8.86 -10.28 11.06
C ASP A 133 8.84 -9.01 10.19
N TYR A 134 8.42 -7.91 10.82
CA TYR A 134 8.50 -6.56 10.27
C TYR A 134 9.45 -5.71 11.10
N ILE A 135 10.51 -5.20 10.46
CA ILE A 135 11.55 -4.40 11.11
C ILE A 135 11.39 -2.95 10.67
N ASN A 136 11.48 -2.02 11.62
CA ASN A 136 11.39 -0.58 11.33
C ASN A 136 12.58 -0.18 10.45
N ASP A 137 12.28 0.45 9.33
CA ASP A 137 13.29 0.80 8.32
C ASP A 137 12.80 1.97 7.45
N PRO A 138 12.60 3.17 8.02
CA PRO A 138 12.15 4.34 7.27
C PRO A 138 13.14 4.73 6.17
N ASP A 139 14.44 4.65 6.44
CA ASP A 139 15.51 5.06 5.52
C ASP A 139 15.68 4.12 4.32
N GLY A 140 15.12 2.90 4.38
CA GLY A 140 15.14 2.00 3.23
C GLY A 140 14.18 2.42 2.11
N VAL A 141 13.28 3.37 2.35
CA VAL A 141 12.46 3.95 1.28
C VAL A 141 13.31 4.93 0.47
N THR A 142 13.60 4.55 -0.77
CA THR A 142 14.53 5.28 -1.63
C THR A 142 13.87 5.79 -2.91
N CYS A 143 14.40 6.91 -3.38
CA CYS A 143 14.19 7.50 -4.68
C CYS A 143 14.78 6.61 -5.79
N SER A 144 14.33 6.82 -7.02
CA SER A 144 14.88 6.16 -8.22
C SER A 144 16.37 6.47 -8.47
N ASP A 145 16.90 7.57 -7.93
CA ASP A 145 18.32 7.91 -7.98
C ASP A 145 19.13 7.32 -6.79
N GLY A 146 18.49 6.51 -5.95
CA GLY A 146 19.11 5.81 -4.82
C GLY A 146 19.21 6.61 -3.52
N LYS A 147 18.76 7.87 -3.50
CA LYS A 147 18.69 8.65 -2.26
C LYS A 147 17.55 8.18 -1.37
N VAL A 148 17.67 8.41 -0.07
CA VAL A 148 16.53 8.25 0.86
C VAL A 148 15.50 9.32 0.54
N VAL A 149 14.22 8.94 0.56
CA VAL A 149 13.08 9.85 0.38
C VAL A 149 12.98 10.84 1.53
#